data_AF-A0A1H3C787-F1
#
_entry.id   AF-A0A1H3C787-F1
#
_cell.length_a   1.000
_cell.length_b   1.000
_cell.length_c   1.000
_cell.angle_alpha   90.00
_cell.angle_beta   90.00
_cell.angle_gamma   90.00
#
_symmetry.space_group_name_H-M   'P 1'
#
loop_
_entity.id
_entity.type
_entity.pdbx_description
1 polymer ?
#
loop_
_entity_poly.entity_id
_entity_poly.type
_entity_poly.pdbx_seq_one_letter_code
_entity_poly.pdbx_strand_id
1 'polypeptide(L)'
;MNTNKSFRTATLAFAVSAVMATSALAEPGGPDQDPSTFTQQRIDRMTRSLDLTPEQQTEIRTILEEQRAQALQQREDTQARIGAVLTPEQQARIEEQRGSRMERHLDGLADRLNLSEDQVAQVRTIMQTKNDDSGMARDEIREQIKAVLNEDQLKQFESREPRSKHGGSGEPCASDRTRGGPAF
;
A
#
# COMPACT_ATOMS: atom_id res chain seq x y z
N MET A 1 -41.45 -46.71 23.71
CA MET A 1 -41.01 -45.91 22.54
C MET A 1 -41.06 -44.44 22.93
N ASN A 2 -39.93 -43.74 22.70
CA ASN A 2 -39.67 -42.29 22.66
C ASN A 2 -39.84 -41.52 23.99
N THR A 3 -38.82 -41.24 24.83
CA THR A 3 -37.54 -40.48 24.72
C THR A 3 -37.66 -39.01 24.28
N ASN A 4 -37.36 -38.07 25.21
CA ASN A 4 -36.25 -37.09 25.17
C ASN A 4 -36.55 -35.89 26.09
N LYS A 5 -35.90 -35.77 27.25
CA LYS A 5 -34.57 -35.16 27.50
C LYS A 5 -34.53 -33.64 27.33
N SER A 6 -34.59 -32.98 28.48
CA SER A 6 -34.40 -31.56 28.73
C SER A 6 -33.03 -31.07 28.27
N PHE A 7 -32.98 -30.02 27.45
CA PHE A 7 -31.77 -29.25 27.21
C PHE A 7 -31.80 -27.99 28.07
N ARG A 8 -30.87 -27.94 29.04
CA ARG A 8 -30.59 -26.79 29.88
C ARG A 8 -29.84 -25.75 29.04
N THR A 9 -30.40 -24.56 28.96
CA THR A 9 -29.75 -23.35 28.43
C THR A 9 -28.66 -22.90 29.38
N ALA A 10 -27.39 -22.97 28.94
CA ALA A 10 -26.26 -22.37 29.63
C ALA A 10 -25.70 -21.25 28.75
N THR A 11 -26.08 -20.02 29.10
CA THR A 11 -25.57 -18.77 28.54
C THR A 11 -24.12 -18.60 28.99
N LEU A 12 -23.17 -18.63 28.05
CA LEU A 12 -21.77 -18.27 28.32
C LEU A 12 -21.52 -16.87 27.76
N ALA A 13 -21.47 -15.88 28.65
CA ALA A 13 -21.09 -14.52 28.34
C ALA A 13 -19.55 -14.40 28.38
N PHE A 14 -18.93 -14.10 27.25
CA PHE A 14 -17.51 -13.73 27.21
C PHE A 14 -17.41 -12.21 27.09
N ALA A 15 -16.97 -11.56 28.17
CA ALA A 15 -16.73 -10.13 28.23
C ALA A 15 -15.41 -9.78 27.51
N VAL A 16 -15.50 -9.20 26.32
CA VAL A 16 -14.34 -8.69 25.59
C VAL A 16 -13.95 -7.35 26.20
N SER A 17 -12.85 -7.34 26.95
CA SER A 17 -12.24 -6.11 27.47
C SER A 17 -11.38 -5.49 26.39
N ALA A 18 -11.82 -4.36 25.83
CA ALA A 18 -11.07 -3.57 24.86
C ALA A 18 -10.00 -2.73 25.58
N VAL A 19 -8.72 -3.09 25.40
CA VAL A 19 -7.59 -2.23 25.74
C VAL A 19 -7.27 -1.36 24.52
N MET A 20 -7.37 -0.04 24.70
CA MET A 20 -7.13 0.96 23.66
C MET A 20 -5.67 0.98 23.20
N ALA A 21 -5.51 1.16 21.89
CA ALA A 21 -4.31 0.97 21.10
C ALA A 21 -3.19 1.99 21.37
N THR A 22 -1.96 1.50 21.47
CA THR A 22 -0.75 2.28 21.20
C THR A 22 -0.65 2.54 19.70
N SER A 23 -0.71 3.80 19.28
CA SER A 23 -0.48 4.21 17.89
C SER A 23 0.99 4.04 17.51
N ALA A 24 1.38 2.85 17.07
CA ALA A 24 2.59 2.70 16.28
C ALA A 24 2.34 3.37 14.93
N LEU A 25 3.14 4.38 14.60
CA LEU A 25 3.17 4.96 13.25
C LEU A 25 3.63 3.86 12.30
N ALA A 26 2.67 3.21 11.63
CA ALA A 26 2.95 2.26 10.58
C ALA A 26 3.59 3.02 9.42
N GLU A 27 4.88 2.74 9.21
CA GLU A 27 5.64 3.17 8.04
C GLU A 27 4.87 2.73 6.77
N PRO A 28 4.60 3.64 5.82
CA PRO A 28 3.86 3.30 4.62
C PRO A 28 4.60 2.19 3.88
N GLY A 29 3.94 1.03 3.74
CA GLY A 29 4.51 -0.16 3.12
C GLY A 29 5.26 0.16 1.83
N GLY A 30 6.47 -0.40 1.73
CA GLY A 30 7.35 -0.25 0.57
C GLY A 30 6.64 -0.63 -0.74
N PRO A 31 7.12 -0.10 -1.88
CA PRO A 31 6.45 -0.28 -3.16
C PRO A 31 6.64 -1.70 -3.70
N ASP A 32 5.59 -2.21 -4.33
CA ASP A 32 5.58 -3.38 -5.25
C ASP A 32 5.34 -4.77 -4.63
N GLN A 33 4.35 -4.88 -3.75
CA GLN A 33 3.76 -6.20 -3.45
C GLN A 33 2.26 -6.15 -3.73
N ASP A 34 1.77 -7.09 -4.55
CA ASP A 34 0.34 -7.40 -4.68
C ASP A 34 -0.19 -7.48 -3.27
N PRO A 35 -1.26 -6.76 -2.91
CA PRO A 35 -1.82 -6.86 -1.59
C PRO A 35 -2.04 -8.30 -1.08
N SER A 36 -2.35 -9.24 -1.98
CA SER A 36 -2.42 -10.67 -1.67
C SER A 36 -1.02 -11.27 -1.42
N THR A 37 -0.03 -10.95 -2.26
CA THR A 37 1.38 -11.36 -2.05
C THR A 37 2.02 -10.70 -0.82
N PHE A 38 1.68 -9.47 -0.46
CA PHE A 38 2.14 -8.79 0.75
C PHE A 38 1.60 -9.49 1.98
N THR A 39 0.29 -9.78 1.97
CA THR A 39 -0.37 -10.55 3.02
C THR A 39 0.28 -11.91 3.16
N GLN A 40 0.51 -12.60 2.04
CA GLN A 40 1.18 -13.90 2.03
C GLN A 40 2.64 -13.82 2.52
N GLN A 41 3.44 -12.88 2.04
CA GLN A 41 4.83 -12.69 2.46
C GLN A 41 4.94 -12.33 3.94
N ARG A 42 3.97 -11.57 4.47
CA ARG A 42 3.90 -11.26 5.90
C ARG A 42 3.59 -12.52 6.69
N ILE A 43 2.61 -13.31 6.25
CA ILE A 43 2.29 -14.61 6.86
C ILE A 43 3.49 -15.54 6.79
N ASP A 44 4.13 -15.72 5.64
CA ASP A 44 5.30 -16.59 5.46
C ASP A 44 6.45 -16.21 6.39
N ARG A 45 6.71 -14.91 6.57
CA ARG A 45 7.72 -14.43 7.53
C ARG A 45 7.35 -14.80 8.95
N MET A 46 6.09 -14.59 9.36
CA MET A 46 5.62 -14.96 10.69
C MET A 46 5.66 -16.48 10.90
N THR A 47 5.25 -17.26 9.90
CA THR A 47 5.32 -18.72 9.90
C THR A 47 6.74 -19.20 10.14
N ARG A 48 7.74 -18.64 9.44
CA ARG A 48 9.15 -19.01 9.64
C ARG A 48 9.70 -18.61 11.01
N SER A 49 9.19 -17.54 11.62
CA SER A 49 9.70 -17.05 12.91
C SER A 49 8.98 -17.63 14.13
N LEU A 50 7.72 -18.05 13.96
CA LEU A 50 6.81 -18.44 15.04
C LEU A 50 6.23 -19.86 14.85
N ASP A 51 6.62 -20.56 13.79
CA ASP A 51 6.14 -21.90 13.42
C ASP A 51 4.60 -22.00 13.39
N LEU A 52 3.96 -21.04 12.69
CA LEU A 52 2.51 -20.93 12.63
C LEU A 52 1.84 -22.16 11.99
N THR A 53 0.78 -22.68 12.63
CA THR A 53 -0.05 -23.75 12.06
C THR A 53 -0.89 -23.27 10.87
N PRO A 54 -1.39 -24.18 10.01
CA PRO A 54 -2.26 -23.81 8.89
C PRO A 54 -3.52 -23.02 9.32
N GLU A 55 -4.08 -23.35 10.48
CA GLU A 55 -5.24 -22.67 11.05
C GLU A 55 -4.87 -21.23 11.45
N GLN A 56 -3.76 -21.04 12.15
CA GLN A 56 -3.27 -19.71 12.55
C GLN A 56 -2.97 -18.83 11.33
N GLN A 57 -2.36 -19.40 10.29
CA GLN A 57 -2.11 -18.67 9.04
C GLN A 57 -3.41 -18.20 8.37
N THR A 58 -4.47 -19.01 8.44
CA THR A 58 -5.78 -18.67 7.90
C THR A 58 -6.43 -17.53 8.68
N GLU A 59 -6.44 -17.61 10.01
CA GLU A 59 -6.98 -16.53 10.86
C GLU A 59 -6.24 -15.20 10.66
N ILE A 60 -4.91 -15.25 10.60
CA ILE A 60 -4.10 -14.06 10.35
C ILE A 60 -4.39 -13.48 8.96
N ARG A 61 -4.58 -14.31 7.93
CA ARG A 61 -4.95 -13.84 6.59
C ARG A 61 -6.24 -13.03 6.63
N THR A 62 -7.27 -13.57 7.27
CA THR A 62 -8.56 -12.88 7.45
C THR A 62 -8.39 -11.53 8.16
N ILE A 63 -7.61 -11.48 9.25
CA ILE A 63 -7.35 -10.23 9.98
C ILE A 63 -6.67 -9.19 9.08
N LEU A 64 -5.69 -9.60 8.28
CA LEU A 64 -4.96 -8.69 7.39
C LEU A 64 -5.82 -8.18 6.24
N GLU A 65 -6.71 -9.01 5.69
CA GLU A 65 -7.67 -8.63 4.66
C GLU A 65 -8.72 -7.64 5.20
N GLU A 66 -9.26 -7.89 6.39
CA GLU A 66 -10.18 -6.96 7.08
C GLU A 66 -9.50 -5.63 7.38
N GLN A 67 -8.27 -5.65 7.91
CA GLN A 67 -7.48 -4.46 8.18
C GLN A 67 -7.29 -3.63 6.90
N ARG A 68 -7.00 -4.30 5.77
CA ARG A 68 -6.83 -3.63 4.48
C ARG A 68 -8.11 -2.94 4.03
N ALA A 69 -9.26 -3.63 4.11
CA ALA A 69 -10.54 -3.04 3.75
C ALA A 69 -10.85 -1.79 4.58
N GLN A 70 -10.61 -1.86 5.90
CA GLN A 70 -10.77 -0.71 6.80
C GLN A 70 -9.81 0.44 6.45
N ALA A 71 -8.57 0.14 6.12
CA ALA A 71 -7.58 1.15 5.74
C ALA A 71 -7.94 1.87 4.43
N LEU A 72 -8.50 1.15 3.44
CA LEU A 72 -9.00 1.74 2.21
C LEU A 72 -10.14 2.72 2.49
N GLN A 73 -11.14 2.30 3.25
CA GLN A 73 -12.26 3.17 3.65
C GLN A 73 -11.76 4.41 4.40
N GLN A 74 -10.86 4.23 5.38
CA GLN A 74 -10.30 5.34 6.14
C GLN A 74 -9.54 6.33 5.25
N ARG A 75 -8.83 5.83 4.22
CA ARG A 75 -8.12 6.67 3.27
C ARG A 75 -9.09 7.50 2.43
N GLU A 76 -10.16 6.90 1.91
CA GLU A 76 -11.20 7.58 1.14
C GLU A 76 -11.89 8.66 1.98
N ASP A 77 -12.32 8.31 3.19
CA ASP A 77 -12.94 9.25 4.13
C ASP A 77 -12.00 10.42 4.45
N THR A 78 -10.71 10.13 4.67
CA THR A 78 -9.69 11.14 4.94
C THR A 78 -9.50 12.06 3.74
N GLN A 79 -9.43 11.51 2.53
CA GLN A 79 -9.30 12.29 1.30
C GLN A 79 -10.53 13.20 1.09
N ALA A 80 -11.73 12.68 1.32
CA ALA A 80 -12.96 13.46 1.21
C ALA A 80 -12.98 14.63 2.22
N ARG A 81 -12.59 14.36 3.48
CA ARG A 81 -12.49 15.40 4.52
C ARG A 81 -11.44 16.46 4.20
N ILE A 82 -10.29 16.06 3.66
CA ILE A 82 -9.27 17.01 3.19
C ILE A 82 -9.84 17.82 2.02
N GLY A 83 -10.46 17.17 1.02
CA GLY A 83 -11.06 17.84 -0.12
C GLY A 83 -12.09 18.91 0.28
N ALA A 84 -12.90 18.62 1.30
CA ALA A 84 -13.94 19.52 1.79
C ALA A 84 -13.41 20.82 2.45
N VAL A 85 -12.15 20.85 2.90
CA VAL A 85 -11.54 22.06 3.50
C VAL A 85 -10.65 22.83 2.52
N LEU A 86 -10.44 22.30 1.32
CA LEU A 86 -9.63 22.95 0.29
C LEU A 86 -10.48 23.88 -0.58
N THR A 87 -9.87 24.98 -0.98
CA THR A 87 -10.42 25.87 -2.01
C THR A 87 -10.35 25.22 -3.40
N PRO A 88 -11.19 25.64 -4.36
CA PRO A 88 -11.11 25.16 -5.74
C PRO A 88 -9.70 25.34 -6.35
N GLU A 89 -9.03 26.45 -6.06
CA GLU A 89 -7.68 26.72 -6.57
C GLU A 89 -6.64 25.79 -5.94
N GLN A 90 -6.80 25.39 -4.68
CA GLN A 90 -5.93 24.41 -4.03
C GLN A 90 -6.17 22.99 -4.55
N GLN A 91 -7.41 22.62 -4.82
CA GLN A 91 -7.74 21.33 -5.44
C GLN A 91 -7.10 21.23 -6.83
N ALA A 92 -7.24 22.25 -7.66
CA ALA A 92 -6.61 22.32 -8.97
C ALA A 92 -5.07 22.19 -8.89
N ARG A 93 -4.43 22.83 -7.90
CA ARG A 93 -2.98 22.69 -7.68
C ARG A 93 -2.57 21.27 -7.28
N ILE A 94 -3.40 20.57 -6.51
CA ILE A 94 -3.13 19.17 -6.15
C ILE A 94 -3.24 18.28 -7.40
N GLU A 95 -4.26 18.47 -8.22
CA GLU A 95 -4.47 17.74 -9.47
C GLU A 95 -3.32 17.97 -10.45
N GLU A 96 -2.90 19.23 -10.63
CA GLU A 96 -1.73 19.58 -11.44
C GLU A 96 -0.47 18.87 -10.94
N GLN A 97 -0.19 18.92 -9.63
CA GLN A 97 0.97 18.23 -9.06
C GLN A 97 0.91 16.72 -9.21
N ARG A 98 -0.29 16.11 -9.14
CA ARG A 98 -0.50 14.68 -9.39
C ARG A 98 -0.19 14.36 -10.86
N GLY A 99 -0.74 15.14 -11.79
CA GLY A 99 -0.47 15.03 -13.22
C GLY A 99 1.03 15.14 -13.55
N SER A 100 1.71 16.16 -13.04
CA SER A 100 3.16 16.35 -13.29
C SER A 100 4.04 15.26 -12.65
N ARG A 101 3.60 14.64 -11.55
CA ARG A 101 4.32 13.48 -10.98
C ARG A 101 4.13 12.24 -11.84
N MET A 102 2.90 12.02 -12.32
CA MET A 102 2.59 10.92 -13.21
C MET A 102 3.35 11.04 -14.53
N GLU A 103 3.36 12.21 -15.17
CA GLU A 103 4.03 12.40 -16.46
C GLU A 103 5.54 12.15 -16.33
N ARG A 104 6.20 12.70 -15.31
CA ARG A 104 7.63 12.40 -15.06
C ARG A 104 7.91 10.91 -14.85
N HIS A 105 6.96 10.17 -14.26
CA HIS A 105 7.10 8.74 -14.10
C HIS A 105 6.92 8.00 -15.43
N LEU A 106 5.96 8.43 -16.24
CA LEU A 106 5.73 7.92 -17.58
C LEU A 106 6.92 8.18 -18.50
N ASP A 107 7.47 9.39 -18.50
CA ASP A 107 8.67 9.76 -19.28
C ASP A 107 9.85 8.86 -18.92
N GLY A 108 10.14 8.70 -17.62
CA GLY A 108 11.21 7.82 -17.17
C GLY A 108 10.99 6.34 -17.51
N LEU A 109 9.73 5.90 -17.61
CA LEU A 109 9.39 4.55 -18.06
C LEU A 109 9.53 4.43 -19.59
N ALA A 110 9.08 5.44 -20.33
CA ALA A 110 9.14 5.53 -21.78
C ALA A 110 10.58 5.51 -22.28
N ASP A 111 11.43 6.38 -21.74
CA ASP A 111 12.86 6.42 -22.06
C ASP A 111 13.55 5.09 -21.74
N ARG A 112 13.20 4.50 -20.60
CA ARG A 112 13.83 3.27 -20.14
C ARG A 112 13.50 2.09 -21.04
N LEU A 113 12.23 1.92 -21.40
CA LEU A 113 11.75 0.79 -22.20
C LEU A 113 11.68 1.10 -23.69
N ASN A 114 12.08 2.31 -24.09
CA ASN A 114 11.93 2.82 -25.45
C ASN A 114 10.50 2.59 -25.98
N LEU A 115 9.50 3.06 -25.22
CA LEU A 115 8.08 2.87 -25.55
C LEU A 115 7.71 3.66 -26.80
N SER A 116 6.86 3.09 -27.67
CA SER A 116 6.26 3.83 -28.78
C SER A 116 5.23 4.86 -28.30
N GLU A 117 4.89 5.83 -29.14
CA GLU A 117 3.85 6.84 -28.83
C GLU A 117 2.52 6.19 -28.43
N ASP A 118 2.12 5.12 -29.14
CA ASP A 118 0.91 4.35 -28.84
C ASP A 118 1.01 3.62 -27.50
N GLN A 119 2.17 3.05 -27.17
CA GLN A 119 2.39 2.41 -25.87
C GLN A 119 2.38 3.43 -24.73
N VAL A 120 2.97 4.61 -24.94
CA VAL A 120 2.94 5.71 -23.97
C VAL A 120 1.51 6.17 -23.71
N ALA A 121 0.67 6.29 -24.74
CA ALA A 121 -0.74 6.64 -24.58
C ALA A 121 -1.52 5.59 -23.78
N GLN A 122 -1.29 4.30 -24.03
CA GLN A 122 -1.92 3.21 -23.27
C GLN A 122 -1.47 3.21 -21.80
N VAL A 123 -0.17 3.33 -21.54
CA VAL A 123 0.36 3.38 -20.17
C VAL A 123 -0.10 4.64 -19.43
N ARG A 124 -0.21 5.79 -20.12
CA ARG A 124 -0.78 7.02 -19.54
C ARG A 124 -2.19 6.78 -19.04
N THR A 125 -3.03 6.10 -19.84
CA THR A 125 -4.41 5.77 -19.47
C THR A 125 -4.44 4.89 -18.22
N ILE A 126 -3.60 3.85 -18.17
CA ILE A 126 -3.48 2.96 -17.00
C ILE A 126 -3.09 3.77 -15.74
N MET A 127 -2.13 4.69 -15.85
CA MET A 127 -1.68 5.52 -14.72
C MET A 127 -2.71 6.57 -14.30
N GLN A 128 -3.51 7.10 -15.23
CA GLN A 128 -4.61 8.03 -14.92
C GLN A 128 -5.71 7.31 -14.15
N THR A 129 -6.13 6.13 -14.60
CA THR A 129 -7.14 5.32 -13.91
C THR A 129 -6.76 5.07 -12.44
N LYS A 130 -5.49 4.81 -12.13
CA LYS A 130 -5.00 4.68 -10.74
C LYS A 130 -5.17 5.97 -9.92
N ASN A 131 -4.93 7.12 -10.53
CA ASN A 131 -5.01 8.38 -9.81
C ASN A 131 -6.45 8.72 -9.43
N ASP A 132 -7.40 8.29 -10.26
CA ASP A 132 -8.83 8.47 -10.05
C ASP A 132 -9.41 7.38 -9.15
N ASP A 133 -8.98 6.12 -9.33
CA ASP A 133 -9.33 4.97 -8.50
C ASP A 133 -8.19 4.60 -7.55
N SER A 134 -8.32 5.11 -6.32
CA SER A 134 -7.33 4.87 -5.27
C SER A 134 -7.31 3.42 -4.75
N GLY A 135 -8.30 2.60 -5.10
CA GLY A 135 -8.46 1.19 -4.71
C GLY A 135 -7.68 0.22 -5.59
N MET A 136 -7.24 0.64 -6.78
CA MET A 136 -6.49 -0.22 -7.70
C MET A 136 -5.15 -0.65 -7.09
N ALA A 137 -4.89 -1.95 -7.09
CA ALA A 137 -3.64 -2.49 -6.59
C ALA A 137 -2.47 -2.07 -7.49
N ARG A 138 -1.31 -1.76 -6.90
CA ARG A 138 -0.09 -1.44 -7.67
C ARG A 138 0.31 -2.57 -8.63
N ASP A 139 0.01 -3.81 -8.29
CA ASP A 139 0.32 -4.98 -9.10
C ASP A 139 -0.65 -5.16 -10.26
N GLU A 140 -1.93 -4.83 -10.07
CA GLU A 140 -2.88 -4.79 -11.18
C GLU A 140 -2.42 -3.80 -12.25
N ILE A 141 -1.94 -2.62 -11.83
CA ILE A 141 -1.35 -1.62 -12.73
C ILE A 141 -0.10 -2.17 -13.40
N ARG A 142 0.74 -2.89 -12.66
CA ARG A 142 1.95 -3.51 -13.21
C ARG A 142 1.60 -4.53 -14.28
N GLU A 143 0.61 -5.38 -14.05
CA GLU A 143 0.15 -6.38 -15.01
C GLU A 143 -0.49 -5.73 -16.24
N GLN A 144 -1.29 -4.66 -16.06
CA GLN A 144 -1.81 -3.89 -17.19
C GLN A 144 -0.68 -3.25 -18.01
N ILE A 145 0.37 -2.73 -17.37
CA ILE A 145 1.54 -2.21 -18.07
C ILE A 145 2.25 -3.33 -18.84
N LYS A 146 2.47 -4.50 -18.23
CA LYS A 146 3.11 -5.65 -18.90
C LYS A 146 2.38 -6.07 -20.16
N ALA A 147 1.04 -6.02 -20.18
CA ALA A 147 0.25 -6.37 -21.35
C ALA A 147 0.47 -5.44 -22.56
N VAL A 148 0.98 -4.22 -22.35
CA VAL A 148 1.29 -3.23 -23.40
C VAL A 148 2.71 -3.43 -23.96
N LEU A 149 3.59 -4.13 -23.23
CA LEU A 149 4.99 -4.29 -23.57
C LEU A 149 5.21 -5.47 -24.53
N ASN A 150 6.22 -5.34 -25.39
CA ASN A 150 6.75 -6.48 -26.15
C ASN A 150 7.69 -7.35 -25.28
N GLU A 151 8.16 -8.48 -25.82
CA GLU A 151 8.96 -9.45 -25.06
C GLU A 151 10.28 -8.85 -24.51
N ASP A 152 10.98 -8.06 -25.31
CA ASP A 152 12.26 -7.45 -24.90
C ASP A 152 12.06 -6.36 -23.85
N GLN A 153 11.02 -5.53 -24.04
CA GLN A 153 10.59 -4.51 -23.07
C GLN A 153 10.14 -5.14 -21.75
N LEU A 154 9.41 -6.26 -21.81
CA LEU A 154 8.96 -7.00 -20.64
C LEU A 154 10.16 -7.53 -19.84
N LYS A 155 11.11 -8.18 -20.52
CA LYS A 155 12.36 -8.64 -19.90
C LYS A 155 13.11 -7.48 -19.23
N GLN A 156 13.20 -6.33 -19.90
CA GLN A 156 13.84 -5.15 -19.32
C GLN A 156 13.06 -4.59 -18.12
N PHE A 157 11.73 -4.57 -18.20
CA PHE A 157 10.86 -4.14 -17.10
C PHE A 157 10.97 -5.05 -15.88
N GLU A 158 11.11 -6.36 -16.07
CA GLU A 158 11.25 -7.36 -15.01
C GLU A 158 12.68 -7.48 -14.47
N SER A 159 13.70 -7.24 -15.31
CA SER A 159 15.13 -7.29 -14.92
C SER A 159 15.50 -6.36 -13.78
N ARG A 160 14.66 -5.36 -13.52
CA ARG A 160 14.81 -4.43 -12.42
C ARG A 160 13.90 -4.86 -11.26
N GLU A 161 14.19 -6.02 -10.69
CA GLU A 161 13.69 -6.39 -9.36
C GLU A 161 14.03 -5.29 -8.32
N PRO A 162 13.27 -5.21 -7.21
CA PRO A 162 13.24 -4.03 -6.35
C PRO A 162 14.64 -3.72 -5.83
N ARG A 163 15.03 -2.44 -5.77
CA ARG A 163 16.25 -2.02 -5.08
C ARG A 163 16.06 -2.21 -3.57
N SER A 164 16.16 -3.45 -3.10
CA SER A 164 16.27 -3.83 -1.68
C SER A 164 17.69 -3.56 -1.17
N LYS A 165 18.16 -2.31 -1.30
CA LYS A 165 19.42 -1.86 -0.67
C LYS A 165 19.48 -0.34 -0.58
N HIS A 166 18.65 0.22 0.29
CA HIS A 166 18.98 1.49 0.95
C HIS A 166 18.65 1.41 2.44
N GLY A 167 19.18 0.38 3.11
CA GLY A 167 19.55 0.48 4.51
C GLY A 167 20.88 1.24 4.60
N GLY A 168 20.86 2.53 4.26
CA GLY A 168 21.90 3.42 4.73
C GLY A 168 21.69 3.56 6.22
N SER A 169 22.62 3.06 7.03
CA SER A 169 22.69 3.38 8.45
C SER A 169 22.47 4.87 8.60
N GLY A 170 21.33 5.27 9.16
CA GLY A 170 21.12 6.65 9.55
C GLY A 170 22.22 7.00 10.54
N GLU A 171 23.24 7.69 10.06
CA GLU A 171 24.06 8.50 10.95
C GLU A 171 23.06 9.37 11.72
N PRO A 172 23.07 9.31 13.07
CA PRO A 172 22.20 10.17 13.85
C PRO A 172 22.50 11.59 13.42
N CYS A 173 21.45 12.37 13.10
CA CYS A 173 21.58 13.78 12.82
C CYS A 173 22.39 14.41 13.95
N ALA A 174 23.67 14.69 13.68
CA ALA A 174 24.54 15.36 14.63
C ALA A 174 23.95 16.75 14.85
N SER A 175 23.29 16.94 15.99
CA SER A 175 22.88 18.22 16.49
C SER A 175 24.12 18.96 16.98
N ASP A 176 24.94 19.42 16.05
CA ASP A 176 25.95 20.43 16.37
C ASP A 176 26.16 21.37 15.18
N ARG A 177 25.25 22.32 15.07
CA ARG A 177 25.59 23.64 14.55
C ARG A 177 25.20 24.64 15.61
N THR A 178 26.13 24.94 16.50
CA THR A 178 26.22 26.24 17.17
C THR A 178 26.06 27.35 16.13
N ARG A 179 24.81 27.82 15.97
CA ARG A 179 24.51 29.02 15.22
C ARG A 179 24.89 30.18 16.13
N GLY A 180 26.15 30.57 16.09
CA GLY A 180 26.62 31.84 16.63
C GLY A 180 25.89 32.96 15.89
N GLY A 181 24.83 33.48 16.50
CA GLY A 181 24.27 34.77 16.12
C GLY A 181 25.11 35.87 16.76
N PRO A 182 25.45 36.94 16.05
CA PRO A 182 26.10 38.08 16.68
C PRO A 182 25.09 38.74 17.63
N ALA A 183 25.54 38.97 18.86
CA ALA A 183 24.87 39.87 19.79
C ALA A 183 25.18 41.30 19.36
N PHE A 184 24.20 42.00 18.79
CA PHE A 184 23.96 43.45 18.92
C PHE A 184 22.53 43.75 18.44
#